data_AF-A0A3A0AGX7-F1
#
_entry.id   AF-A0A3A0AGX7-F1
#
_cell.length_a   1.000
_cell.length_b   1.000
_cell.length_c   1.000
_cell.angle_alpha   90.00
_cell.angle_beta   90.00
_cell.angle_gamma   90.00
#
_symmetry.space_group_name_H-M   'P 1'
#
loop_
_entity.id
_entity.type
_entity.pdbx_description
1 polymer ?
#
loop_
_entity_poly.entity_id
_entity_poly.type
_entity_poly.pdbx_seq_one_letter_code
_entity_poly.pdbx_strand_id
1 'polypeptide(L)'
;MSGRPDHDAQRELETRLDAALDALNAEQPPRIEPDDAELWELLDTACLVRRLREPALPDDTFPQRIAAALATQLAPPGAGAHYSPNGRAEMTHLTPPPRWRRARAALALLAALMRSLTVVILAGMVAGIVAGGVGGRIAMYVAGQIFVREHPGEVAITESSGQVVGTFSWGGTVDLLFEGMFYGIIGGLLLLLLKPWLSRYGRRYAGLLFGLLLLAGAGTTVISSDNPDFARIGFPVLNVLMFAAIFVAFGPLVVAVERRVDRRMPELRLGGPWRPARLLGMLAVLVIGGLALLPLTMLVIAAPIQAGHFAIEMVRAEDLRDALTHAAGLLIFLTLAIGLPLARAARTPRLAAHLARYRIPAAFASGRYATAFDILLLLSLLAGGALLLSGVIDIVA
;
A
#
# COMPACT_ATOMS: atom_id res chain seq x y z
N MET A 1 32.64 -19.67 10.31
CA MET A 1 33.31 -20.12 9.08
C MET A 1 32.26 -20.28 7.99
N SER A 2 31.88 -19.18 7.30
CA SER A 2 31.07 -19.31 6.09
C SER A 2 32.04 -19.61 4.95
N GLY A 3 32.20 -20.90 4.65
CA GLY A 3 33.01 -21.35 3.53
C GLY A 3 32.53 -20.66 2.27
N ARG A 4 33.42 -19.90 1.61
CA ARG A 4 33.19 -19.49 0.23
C ARG A 4 32.90 -20.77 -0.56
N PRO A 5 31.84 -20.83 -1.37
CA PRO A 5 31.63 -21.95 -2.26
C PRO A 5 32.90 -22.14 -3.09
N ASP A 6 33.35 -23.39 -3.17
CA ASP A 6 34.55 -23.76 -3.88
C ASP A 6 34.38 -23.34 -5.35
N HIS A 7 35.19 -22.36 -5.78
CA HIS A 7 35.09 -21.79 -7.11
C HIS A 7 35.29 -22.84 -8.21
N ASP A 8 36.02 -23.92 -7.89
CA ASP A 8 36.27 -25.01 -8.84
C ASP A 8 35.02 -25.89 -8.99
N ALA A 9 34.30 -26.17 -7.89
CA ALA A 9 33.03 -26.90 -7.93
C ALA A 9 31.95 -26.14 -8.72
N GLN A 10 31.89 -24.81 -8.59
CA GLN A 10 30.95 -23.99 -9.36
C GLN A 10 31.27 -24.02 -10.87
N ARG A 11 32.55 -23.95 -11.24
CA ARG A 11 32.97 -24.04 -12.66
C ARG A 11 32.65 -25.40 -13.27
N GLU A 12 32.80 -26.48 -12.49
CA GLU A 12 32.44 -27.82 -12.94
C GLU A 12 30.92 -27.95 -13.16
N LEU A 13 30.11 -27.42 -12.24
CA LEU A 13 28.65 -27.35 -12.39
C LEU A 13 28.23 -26.56 -13.63
N GLU A 14 28.81 -25.38 -13.86
CA GLU A 14 28.55 -24.54 -15.04
C GLU A 14 28.88 -25.29 -16.35
N THR A 15 30.05 -25.95 -16.41
CA THR A 15 30.48 -26.73 -17.58
C THR A 15 29.51 -27.88 -17.88
N ARG A 16 29.02 -28.56 -16.84
CA ARG A 16 28.07 -29.68 -16.97
C ARG A 16 26.67 -29.18 -17.36
N LEU A 17 26.24 -28.03 -16.85
CA LEU A 17 24.99 -27.39 -17.24
C LEU A 17 25.02 -26.99 -18.71
N ASP A 18 26.10 -26.37 -19.19
CA ASP A 18 26.25 -25.97 -20.59
C ASP A 18 26.17 -27.19 -21.53
N ALA A 19 26.87 -28.28 -21.21
CA ALA A 19 26.80 -29.52 -21.98
C ALA A 19 25.38 -30.13 -21.99
N ALA A 20 24.66 -30.06 -20.88
CA ALA A 20 23.28 -30.54 -20.78
C ALA A 20 22.29 -29.66 -21.56
N LEU A 21 22.51 -28.34 -21.57
CA LEU A 21 21.73 -27.39 -22.38
C LEU A 21 21.97 -27.60 -23.88
N ASP A 22 23.21 -27.86 -24.29
CA ASP A 22 23.54 -28.20 -25.68
C ASP A 22 22.88 -29.50 -26.13
N ALA A 23 22.90 -30.54 -25.28
CA ALA A 23 22.18 -31.79 -25.54
C ALA A 23 20.67 -31.56 -25.68
N LEU A 24 20.08 -30.78 -24.77
CA LEU A 24 18.66 -30.38 -24.86
C LEU A 24 18.36 -29.63 -26.16
N ASN A 25 19.21 -28.71 -26.58
CA ASN A 25 19.04 -27.96 -27.82
C ASN A 25 19.16 -28.85 -29.06
N ALA A 26 19.98 -29.89 -29.01
CA ALA A 26 20.10 -30.92 -30.04
C ALA A 26 19.02 -32.01 -29.99
N GLU A 27 17.99 -31.85 -29.15
CA GLU A 27 16.90 -32.81 -28.91
C GLU A 27 17.38 -34.19 -28.42
N GLN A 28 18.55 -34.24 -27.77
CA GLN A 28 19.09 -35.45 -27.16
C GLN A 28 18.84 -35.44 -25.64
N PRO A 29 18.52 -36.59 -25.02
CA PRO A 29 18.39 -36.66 -23.57
C PRO A 29 19.76 -36.36 -22.92
N PRO A 30 19.86 -35.38 -22.02
CA PRO A 30 21.12 -35.06 -21.35
C PRO A 30 21.58 -36.26 -20.51
N ARG A 31 22.86 -36.63 -20.64
CA ARG A 31 23.47 -37.70 -19.81
C ARG A 31 23.86 -37.10 -18.47
N ILE A 32 23.00 -37.28 -17.47
CA ILE A 32 23.20 -36.76 -16.11
C ILE A 32 23.33 -37.94 -15.16
N GLU A 33 24.34 -37.91 -14.30
CA GLU A 33 24.46 -38.89 -13.22
C GLU A 33 23.32 -38.72 -12.20
N PRO A 34 22.73 -39.81 -11.67
CA PRO A 34 21.54 -39.73 -10.83
C PRO A 34 21.67 -38.89 -9.55
N ASP A 35 22.90 -38.70 -9.06
CA ASP A 35 23.16 -38.14 -7.73
C ASP A 35 23.35 -36.61 -7.70
N ASP A 36 23.25 -35.92 -8.84
CA ASP A 36 23.46 -34.46 -8.90
C ASP A 36 22.14 -33.67 -8.78
N ALA A 37 21.66 -33.54 -7.54
CA ALA A 37 20.41 -32.85 -7.23
C ALA A 37 20.39 -31.37 -7.68
N GLU A 38 21.52 -30.69 -7.65
CA GLU A 38 21.64 -29.27 -8.01
C GLU A 38 21.54 -29.07 -9.53
N LEU A 39 22.21 -29.92 -10.30
CA LEU A 39 22.09 -29.92 -11.77
C LEU A 39 20.67 -30.27 -12.24
N TRP A 40 19.98 -31.17 -11.53
CA TRP A 40 18.57 -31.50 -11.82
C TRP A 40 17.62 -30.31 -11.61
N GLU A 41 17.81 -29.50 -10.56
CA GLU A 41 16.99 -28.31 -10.30
C GLU A 41 17.19 -27.22 -11.38
N LEU A 42 18.44 -27.01 -11.81
CA LEU A 42 18.77 -26.07 -12.88
C LEU A 42 18.17 -26.52 -14.22
N LEU A 43 18.22 -27.81 -14.52
CA LEU A 43 17.63 -28.35 -15.74
C LEU A 43 16.10 -28.32 -15.74
N ASP A 44 15.45 -28.57 -14.60
CA ASP A 44 13.99 -28.43 -14.51
C ASP A 44 13.56 -26.98 -14.76
N THR A 45 14.34 -26.01 -14.24
CA THR A 45 14.14 -24.58 -14.52
C THR A 45 14.33 -24.27 -16.02
N ALA A 46 15.38 -24.78 -16.65
CA ALA A 46 15.63 -24.60 -18.08
C ALA A 46 14.52 -25.23 -18.94
N CYS A 47 14.04 -26.42 -18.59
CA CYS A 47 12.90 -27.07 -19.23
C CYS A 47 11.61 -26.26 -19.06
N LEU A 48 11.38 -25.67 -17.88
CA LEU A 48 10.22 -24.82 -17.62
C LEU A 48 10.27 -23.54 -18.46
N VAL A 49 11.41 -22.87 -18.56
CA VAL A 49 11.61 -21.71 -19.45
C VAL A 49 11.43 -22.09 -20.92
N ARG A 50 11.91 -23.27 -21.34
CA ARG A 50 11.69 -23.76 -22.72
C ARG A 50 10.22 -24.03 -23.01
N ARG A 51 9.43 -24.50 -22.04
CA ARG A 51 7.96 -24.65 -22.17
C ARG A 51 7.23 -23.31 -22.20
N LEU A 52 7.83 -22.25 -21.65
CA LEU A 52 7.31 -20.87 -21.76
C LEU A 52 7.67 -20.20 -23.09
N ARG A 53 8.63 -20.75 -23.84
CA ARG A 53 8.98 -20.25 -25.18
C ARG A 53 7.72 -20.32 -26.04
N GLU A 54 7.41 -19.22 -26.73
CA GLU A 54 6.16 -19.03 -27.47
C GLU A 54 5.85 -20.30 -28.28
N PRO A 55 4.65 -20.88 -28.13
CA PRO A 55 4.29 -22.08 -28.87
C PRO A 55 4.56 -21.81 -30.34
N ALA A 56 5.33 -22.69 -30.99
CA ALA A 56 5.64 -22.59 -32.40
C ALA A 56 4.34 -22.27 -33.14
N LEU A 57 4.35 -21.15 -33.86
CA LEU A 57 3.18 -20.69 -34.60
C LEU A 57 2.71 -21.87 -35.47
N PRO A 58 1.42 -22.23 -35.44
CA PRO A 58 0.92 -23.42 -36.14
C PRO A 58 1.34 -23.51 -37.61
N ASP A 59 1.54 -22.36 -38.23
CA ASP A 59 2.07 -22.19 -39.58
C ASP A 59 2.53 -20.73 -39.79
N ASP A 60 3.31 -20.49 -40.85
CA ASP A 60 3.84 -19.18 -41.23
C ASP A 60 2.73 -18.15 -41.60
N THR A 61 1.50 -18.63 -41.84
CA THR A 61 0.34 -17.77 -42.14
C THR A 61 -0.45 -17.37 -40.90
N PHE A 62 -0.19 -17.97 -39.75
CA PHE A 62 -0.90 -17.71 -38.50
C PHE A 62 -0.91 -16.22 -38.09
N PRO A 63 0.21 -15.48 -38.19
CA PRO A 63 0.21 -14.04 -37.92
C PRO A 63 -0.73 -13.27 -38.86
N GLN A 64 -0.78 -13.68 -40.13
CA GLN A 64 -1.65 -13.06 -41.15
C GLN A 64 -3.12 -13.38 -40.88
N ARG A 65 -3.45 -14.59 -40.45
CA ARG A 65 -4.81 -14.96 -40.05
C ARG A 65 -5.29 -14.19 -38.82
N ILE A 66 -4.44 -14.03 -37.80
CA ILE A 66 -4.76 -13.20 -36.64
C ILE A 66 -4.93 -11.75 -37.05
N ALA A 67 -4.04 -11.20 -37.87
CA ALA A 67 -4.14 -9.83 -38.35
C ALA A 67 -5.43 -9.60 -39.15
N ALA A 68 -5.79 -10.53 -40.03
CA ALA A 68 -7.04 -10.49 -40.79
C ALA A 68 -8.26 -10.58 -39.88
N ALA A 69 -8.29 -11.52 -38.93
CA ALA A 69 -9.38 -11.67 -37.97
C ALA A 69 -9.54 -10.43 -37.07
N LEU A 70 -8.42 -9.84 -36.62
CA LEU A 70 -8.43 -8.58 -35.87
C LEU A 70 -8.95 -7.43 -36.72
N ALA A 71 -8.51 -7.34 -37.98
CA ALA A 71 -8.98 -6.33 -38.91
C ALA A 71 -10.50 -6.45 -39.14
N THR A 72 -11.03 -7.66 -39.25
CA THR A 72 -12.48 -7.90 -39.35
C THR A 72 -13.23 -7.51 -38.07
N GLN A 73 -12.69 -7.80 -36.88
CA GLN A 73 -13.33 -7.43 -35.62
C GLN A 73 -13.24 -5.93 -35.30
N LEU A 74 -12.16 -5.28 -35.74
CA LEU A 74 -11.94 -3.84 -35.53
C LEU A 74 -12.62 -2.99 -36.60
N ALA A 75 -12.96 -3.56 -37.76
CA ALA A 75 -13.75 -2.88 -38.77
C ALA A 75 -15.13 -2.52 -38.18
N PRO A 76 -15.51 -1.23 -38.21
CA PRO A 76 -16.82 -0.83 -37.73
C PRO A 76 -17.92 -1.50 -38.58
N PRO A 77 -19.02 -1.94 -37.97
CA PRO A 77 -20.13 -2.55 -38.71
C PRO A 77 -20.66 -1.55 -39.75
N GLY A 78 -20.52 -1.88 -41.03
CA GLY A 78 -20.90 -1.04 -42.17
C GLY A 78 -19.75 -0.54 -43.04
N ALA A 79 -18.48 -0.79 -42.69
CA ALA A 79 -17.34 -0.49 -43.56
C ALA A 79 -17.20 -1.57 -44.65
N GLY A 80 -18.10 -1.55 -45.64
CA GLY A 80 -17.90 -2.27 -46.90
C GLY A 80 -16.62 -1.77 -47.57
N ALA A 81 -15.71 -2.69 -47.86
CA ALA A 81 -14.40 -2.40 -48.44
C ALA A 81 -14.52 -1.91 -49.89
N HIS A 82 -14.79 -0.62 -50.08
CA HIS A 82 -14.42 0.08 -51.30
C HIS A 82 -12.97 0.56 -51.17
N TYR A 83 -12.02 -0.31 -51.55
CA TYR A 83 -10.64 0.11 -51.74
C TYR A 83 -10.55 0.79 -53.11
N SER A 84 -10.52 2.12 -53.14
CA SER A 84 -10.21 2.88 -54.35
C SER A 84 -8.70 2.83 -54.57
N PRO A 85 -8.20 2.24 -55.68
CA PRO A 85 -6.76 2.13 -55.94
C PRO A 85 -6.12 3.46 -56.34
N ASN A 86 -6.91 4.52 -56.57
CA ASN A 86 -6.42 5.83 -56.96
C ASN A 86 -6.95 6.93 -56.03
N GLY A 87 -6.01 7.62 -55.38
CA GLY A 87 -6.21 9.02 -55.02
C GLY A 87 -6.51 9.29 -53.55
N ARG A 88 -5.51 9.93 -52.91
CA ARG A 88 -5.57 10.75 -51.69
C ARG A 88 -6.24 10.07 -50.49
N ALA A 89 -5.43 9.81 -49.46
CA ALA A 89 -5.93 9.58 -48.11
C ALA A 89 -6.79 10.79 -47.68
N GLU A 90 -8.07 10.73 -48.02
CA GLU A 90 -9.09 11.57 -47.46
C GLU A 90 -9.07 11.20 -45.98
N MET A 91 -8.48 12.09 -45.18
CA MET A 91 -8.54 12.07 -43.72
C MET A 91 -10.02 12.05 -43.37
N THR A 92 -10.59 10.86 -43.37
CA THR A 92 -11.95 10.59 -42.98
C THR A 92 -12.01 11.08 -41.55
N HIS A 93 -12.72 12.19 -41.37
CA HIS A 93 -12.96 12.82 -40.08
C HIS A 93 -13.24 11.71 -39.08
N LEU A 94 -12.27 11.45 -38.19
CA LEU A 94 -12.42 10.53 -37.08
C LEU A 94 -13.58 11.06 -36.25
N THR A 95 -14.77 10.55 -36.52
CA THR A 95 -15.97 10.90 -35.81
C THR A 95 -15.68 10.62 -34.34
N PRO A 96 -15.77 11.63 -33.46
CA PRO A 96 -15.40 11.46 -32.08
C PRO A 96 -16.19 10.27 -31.52
N PRO A 97 -15.54 9.38 -30.74
CA PRO A 97 -16.20 8.18 -30.25
C PRO A 97 -17.50 8.56 -29.54
N PRO A 98 -18.59 7.81 -29.76
CA PRO A 98 -19.91 8.19 -29.30
C PRO A 98 -19.92 8.37 -27.77
N ARG A 99 -20.66 9.38 -27.29
CA ARG A 99 -20.65 9.84 -25.87
C ARG A 99 -20.81 8.71 -24.86
N TRP A 100 -21.56 7.65 -25.19
CA TRP A 100 -21.76 6.48 -24.33
C TRP A 100 -20.48 5.69 -24.04
N ARG A 101 -19.48 5.66 -24.94
CA ARG A 101 -18.19 5.01 -24.70
C ARG A 101 -17.41 5.73 -23.60
N ARG A 102 -17.45 7.06 -23.58
CA ARG A 102 -16.81 7.88 -22.53
C ARG A 102 -17.50 7.68 -21.17
N ALA A 103 -18.83 7.69 -21.15
CA ALA A 103 -19.60 7.42 -19.93
C ALA A 103 -19.30 6.03 -19.36
N ARG A 104 -19.28 4.99 -20.20
CA ARG A 104 -18.90 3.62 -19.79
C ARG A 104 -17.47 3.55 -19.23
N ALA A 105 -16.51 4.22 -19.85
CA ALA A 105 -15.14 4.27 -19.35
C ALA A 105 -15.06 4.98 -17.98
N ALA A 106 -15.77 6.08 -17.80
CA ALA A 106 -15.83 6.80 -16.52
C ALA A 106 -16.47 5.96 -15.41
N LEU A 107 -17.57 5.28 -15.72
CA LEU A 107 -18.25 4.34 -14.81
C LEU A 107 -17.35 3.16 -14.43
N ALA A 108 -16.60 2.61 -15.38
CA ALA A 108 -15.64 1.54 -15.11
C ALA A 108 -14.50 2.00 -14.20
N LEU A 109 -13.97 3.20 -14.42
CA LEU A 109 -12.95 3.81 -13.56
C LEU A 109 -13.48 4.04 -12.14
N LEU A 110 -14.68 4.62 -12.02
CA LEU A 110 -15.32 4.85 -10.73
C LEU A 110 -15.57 3.53 -10.00
N ALA A 111 -16.08 2.50 -10.67
CA ALA A 111 -16.30 1.18 -10.09
C ALA A 111 -14.98 0.53 -9.61
N ALA A 112 -13.90 0.66 -10.38
CA ALA A 112 -12.58 0.17 -9.99
C ALA A 112 -12.02 0.92 -8.77
N LEU A 113 -12.18 2.25 -8.72
CA LEU A 113 -11.78 3.07 -7.57
C LEU A 113 -12.57 2.69 -6.33
N MET A 114 -13.91 2.63 -6.42
CA MET A 114 -14.77 2.25 -5.31
C MET A 114 -14.43 0.85 -4.79
N ARG A 115 -14.21 -0.13 -5.67
CA ARG A 115 -13.74 -1.46 -5.29
C ARG A 115 -12.42 -1.38 -4.52
N SER A 116 -11.43 -0.67 -5.06
CA SER A 116 -10.12 -0.57 -4.42
C SER A 116 -10.21 0.06 -3.03
N LEU A 117 -11.03 1.10 -2.89
CA LEU A 117 -11.32 1.78 -1.63
C LEU A 117 -11.95 0.80 -0.63
N THR A 118 -13.03 0.12 -1.02
CA THR A 118 -13.72 -0.84 -0.14
C THR A 118 -12.80 -1.96 0.32
N VAL A 119 -11.96 -2.49 -0.57
CA VAL A 119 -10.98 -3.54 -0.23
C VAL A 119 -10.04 -3.04 0.88
N VAL A 120 -9.45 -1.86 0.74
CA VAL A 120 -8.49 -1.35 1.74
C VAL A 120 -9.16 -0.90 3.04
N ILE A 121 -10.39 -0.39 2.98
CA ILE A 121 -11.18 -0.05 4.17
C ILE A 121 -11.47 -1.30 4.98
N LEU A 122 -12.00 -2.35 4.35
CA LEU A 122 -12.31 -3.60 5.04
C LEU A 122 -11.03 -4.24 5.60
N ALA A 123 -9.94 -4.19 4.84
CA ALA A 123 -8.66 -4.69 5.30
C ALA A 123 -8.13 -3.90 6.51
N GLY A 124 -8.19 -2.58 6.43
CA GLY A 124 -7.79 -1.67 7.49
C GLY A 124 -8.62 -1.86 8.75
N MET A 125 -9.95 -1.91 8.63
CA MET A 125 -10.86 -2.17 9.74
C MET A 125 -10.54 -3.48 10.46
N VAL A 126 -10.44 -4.59 9.71
CA VAL A 126 -10.15 -5.90 10.31
C VAL A 126 -8.75 -5.91 10.94
N ALA A 127 -7.75 -5.36 10.26
CA ALA A 127 -6.40 -5.30 10.80
C ALA A 127 -6.31 -4.40 12.04
N GLY A 128 -7.08 -3.32 12.09
CA GLY A 128 -7.11 -2.38 13.20
C GLY A 128 -7.83 -2.91 14.43
N ILE A 129 -8.96 -3.61 14.24
CA ILE A 129 -9.64 -4.35 15.31
C ILE A 129 -8.68 -5.35 15.95
N VAL A 130 -7.92 -6.09 15.14
CA VAL A 130 -7.02 -7.13 15.63
C VAL A 130 -5.75 -6.55 16.24
N ALA A 131 -5.02 -5.70 15.53
CA ALA A 131 -3.74 -5.17 16.01
C ALA A 131 -3.95 -4.06 17.06
N GLY A 132 -4.74 -3.04 16.74
CA GLY A 132 -5.01 -1.91 17.64
C GLY A 132 -5.92 -2.29 18.80
N GLY A 133 -7.07 -2.91 18.50
CA GLY A 133 -8.05 -3.27 19.53
C GLY A 133 -7.60 -4.42 20.42
N VAL A 134 -7.49 -5.63 19.85
CA VAL A 134 -7.08 -6.83 20.62
C VAL A 134 -5.63 -6.72 21.09
N GLY A 135 -4.70 -6.32 20.21
CA GLY A 135 -3.30 -6.14 20.57
C GLY A 135 -3.09 -5.05 21.62
N GLY A 136 -3.79 -3.92 21.51
CA GLY A 136 -3.77 -2.86 22.54
C GLY A 136 -4.32 -3.34 23.88
N ARG A 137 -5.39 -4.13 23.88
CA ARG A 137 -5.94 -4.71 25.12
C ARG A 137 -4.98 -5.67 25.79
N ILE A 138 -4.32 -6.53 25.01
CA ILE A 138 -3.27 -7.42 25.52
C ILE A 138 -2.12 -6.59 26.10
N ALA A 139 -1.71 -5.52 25.41
CA ALA A 139 -0.63 -4.66 25.87
C ALA A 139 -0.94 -4.03 27.24
N MET A 140 -2.12 -3.41 27.36
CA MET A 140 -2.59 -2.81 28.61
C MET A 140 -2.79 -3.85 29.72
N TYR A 141 -3.24 -5.06 29.39
CA TYR A 141 -3.39 -6.13 30.38
C TYR A 141 -2.05 -6.53 30.98
N VAL A 142 -1.04 -6.77 30.13
CA VAL A 142 0.31 -7.12 30.58
C VAL A 142 0.93 -5.99 31.40
N ALA A 143 0.83 -4.74 30.94
CA ALA A 143 1.33 -3.58 31.69
C ALA A 143 0.68 -3.47 33.08
N GLY A 144 -0.64 -3.66 33.17
CA GLY A 144 -1.37 -3.64 34.44
C GLY A 144 -0.97 -4.78 35.38
N GLN A 145 -0.73 -5.98 34.86
CA GLN A 145 -0.27 -7.11 35.69
C GLN A 145 1.13 -6.88 36.27
N ILE A 146 2.00 -6.20 35.53
CA ILE A 146 3.33 -5.81 36.02
C ILE A 146 3.17 -4.74 37.10
N PHE A 147 2.37 -3.70 36.85
CA PHE A 147 2.12 -2.63 37.81
C PHE A 147 1.59 -3.14 39.16
N VAL A 148 0.57 -4.00 39.14
CA VAL A 148 -0.04 -4.57 40.37
C VAL A 148 0.96 -5.38 41.20
N ARG A 149 1.95 -6.01 40.56
CA ARG A 149 3.01 -6.76 41.27
C ARG A 149 4.00 -5.84 41.95
N GLU A 150 4.30 -4.68 41.36
CA GLU A 150 5.24 -3.70 41.90
C GLU A 150 4.59 -2.81 42.98
N HIS A 151 3.29 -2.53 42.86
CA HIS A 151 2.53 -1.64 43.75
C HIS A 151 1.31 -2.36 44.34
N PRO A 152 1.50 -3.33 45.25
CA PRO A 152 0.39 -4.10 45.82
C PRO A 152 -0.56 -3.18 46.61
N GLY A 153 -1.84 -3.17 46.21
CA GLY A 153 -2.90 -2.37 46.85
C GLY A 153 -3.24 -1.07 46.10
N GLU A 154 -2.45 -0.69 45.09
CA GLU A 154 -2.77 0.44 44.23
C GLU A 154 -3.53 0.00 42.96
N VAL A 155 -4.40 0.88 42.48
CA VAL A 155 -5.18 0.66 41.25
C VAL A 155 -4.68 1.65 40.20
N ALA A 156 -4.03 1.13 39.15
CA ALA A 156 -3.69 1.96 37.99
C ALA A 156 -4.98 2.31 37.22
N ILE A 157 -5.33 3.58 37.19
CA ILE A 157 -6.44 4.11 36.39
C ILE A 157 -5.80 4.96 35.29
N THR A 158 -6.10 4.68 34.02
CA THR A 158 -5.68 5.57 32.92
C THR A 158 -6.35 6.93 33.08
N GLU A 159 -5.59 8.01 33.01
CA GLU A 159 -6.14 9.36 33.12
C GLU A 159 -7.10 9.70 31.97
N SER A 160 -6.79 9.20 30.78
CA SER A 160 -7.51 9.51 29.53
C SER A 160 -8.91 8.90 29.46
N SER A 161 -9.11 7.69 30.00
CA SER A 161 -10.36 6.94 29.86
C SER A 161 -11.05 6.58 31.18
N GLY A 162 -10.41 6.86 32.32
CA GLY A 162 -10.91 6.45 33.64
C GLY A 162 -10.97 4.94 33.84
N GLN A 163 -10.35 4.15 32.96
CA GLN A 163 -10.39 2.69 33.03
C GLN A 163 -9.28 2.13 33.92
N VAL A 164 -9.63 1.10 34.67
CA VAL A 164 -8.69 0.34 35.50
C VAL A 164 -7.80 -0.54 34.61
N VAL A 165 -6.52 -0.23 34.58
CA VAL A 165 -5.51 -0.97 33.82
C VAL A 165 -5.34 -2.37 34.40
N GLY A 166 -5.27 -3.39 33.54
CA GLY A 166 -5.15 -4.79 33.95
C GLY A 166 -6.46 -5.55 34.17
N THR A 167 -7.62 -4.88 34.08
CA THR A 167 -8.94 -5.55 34.16
C THR A 167 -9.56 -5.69 32.78
N PHE A 168 -10.32 -6.77 32.52
CA PHE A 168 -11.15 -6.90 31.31
C PHE A 168 -12.56 -6.37 31.59
N SER A 169 -12.81 -5.12 31.19
CA SER A 169 -14.12 -4.51 31.16
C SER A 169 -14.71 -4.64 29.75
N TRP A 170 -16.00 -4.95 29.66
CA TRP A 170 -16.69 -5.03 28.38
C TRP A 170 -16.69 -3.68 27.65
N GLY A 171 -17.04 -2.60 28.38
CA GLY A 171 -17.04 -1.24 27.83
C GLY A 171 -15.68 -0.86 27.24
N GLY A 172 -14.62 -1.06 28.02
CA GLY A 172 -13.28 -0.72 27.57
C GLY A 172 -12.75 -1.56 26.42
N THR A 173 -13.13 -2.83 26.36
CA THR A 173 -12.78 -3.68 25.23
C THR A 173 -13.50 -3.18 23.97
N VAL A 174 -14.79 -2.88 24.06
CA VAL A 174 -15.56 -2.36 22.93
C VAL A 174 -14.99 -1.03 22.43
N ASP A 175 -14.66 -0.10 23.33
CA ASP A 175 -14.06 1.18 22.98
C ASP A 175 -12.74 1.00 22.20
N LEU A 176 -11.83 0.15 22.71
CA LEU A 176 -10.57 -0.19 22.03
C LEU A 176 -10.78 -0.86 20.67
N LEU A 177 -11.81 -1.71 20.51
CA LEU A 177 -12.11 -2.31 19.21
C LEU A 177 -12.61 -1.27 18.21
N PHE A 178 -13.46 -0.32 18.65
CA PHE A 178 -13.94 0.78 17.81
C PHE A 178 -12.82 1.74 17.42
N GLU A 179 -11.97 2.09 18.37
CA GLU A 179 -10.80 2.93 18.15
C GLU A 179 -9.80 2.26 17.20
N GLY A 180 -9.48 0.98 17.45
CA GLY A 180 -8.67 0.17 16.56
C GLY A 180 -9.25 0.07 15.15
N MET A 181 -10.57 -0.13 15.01
CA MET A 181 -11.26 -0.08 13.72
C MET A 181 -11.07 1.27 13.03
N PHE A 182 -11.29 2.37 13.74
CA PHE A 182 -11.21 3.73 13.20
C PHE A 182 -9.82 4.04 12.65
N TYR A 183 -8.78 3.85 13.47
CA TYR A 183 -7.39 4.02 13.04
C TYR A 183 -6.99 2.99 11.98
N GLY A 184 -7.54 1.78 12.05
CA GLY A 184 -7.38 0.76 11.03
C GLY A 184 -7.85 1.22 9.66
N ILE A 185 -9.03 1.84 9.56
CA ILE A 185 -9.55 2.42 8.31
C ILE A 185 -8.58 3.48 7.76
N ILE A 186 -8.11 4.39 8.62
CA ILE A 186 -7.12 5.41 8.24
C ILE A 186 -5.84 4.75 7.72
N GLY A 187 -5.33 3.73 8.42
CA GLY A 187 -4.17 2.95 8.00
C GLY A 187 -4.38 2.24 6.67
N GLY A 188 -5.56 1.67 6.42
CA GLY A 188 -5.91 1.06 5.13
C GLY A 188 -5.92 2.07 3.98
N LEU A 189 -6.45 3.27 4.21
CA LEU A 189 -6.41 4.35 3.21
C LEU A 189 -4.97 4.83 2.96
N LEU A 190 -4.15 4.95 4.00
CA LEU A 190 -2.75 5.29 3.86
C LEU A 190 -1.98 4.22 3.08
N LEU A 191 -2.28 2.93 3.31
CA LEU A 191 -1.73 1.84 2.53
C LEU A 191 -2.03 2.00 1.04
N LEU A 192 -3.26 2.40 0.67
CA LEU A 192 -3.63 2.65 -0.73
C LEU A 192 -2.77 3.74 -1.37
N LEU A 193 -2.51 4.83 -0.64
CA LEU A 193 -1.66 5.93 -1.08
C LEU A 193 -0.20 5.50 -1.26
N LEU A 194 0.32 4.69 -0.33
CA LEU A 194 1.71 4.24 -0.32
C LEU A 194 1.95 2.99 -1.19
N LYS A 195 0.89 2.28 -1.62
CA LYS A 195 0.97 1.04 -2.40
C LYS A 195 1.88 1.13 -3.64
N PRO A 196 1.87 2.22 -4.44
CA PRO A 196 2.76 2.34 -5.60
C PRO A 196 4.26 2.43 -5.23
N TRP A 197 4.57 2.89 -4.02
CA TRP A 197 5.95 2.98 -3.53
C TRP A 197 6.38 1.65 -2.87
N LEU A 198 5.53 1.09 -2.02
CA LEU A 198 5.78 -0.18 -1.33
C LEU A 198 5.97 -1.34 -2.32
N SER A 199 5.29 -1.32 -3.46
CA SER A 199 5.40 -2.37 -4.48
C SER A 199 6.82 -2.50 -5.08
N ARG A 200 7.64 -1.45 -5.01
CA ARG A 200 9.02 -1.44 -5.52
C ARG A 200 9.97 -2.31 -4.70
N TYR A 201 9.70 -2.44 -3.40
CA TYR A 201 10.52 -3.21 -2.46
C TYR A 201 10.10 -4.68 -2.37
N GLY A 202 9.21 -5.12 -3.26
CA GLY A 202 8.72 -6.49 -3.33
C GLY A 202 7.52 -6.77 -2.44
N ARG A 203 6.71 -7.74 -2.87
CA ARG A 203 5.43 -8.10 -2.22
C ARG A 203 5.60 -8.68 -0.81
N ARG A 204 6.75 -9.25 -0.47
CA ARG A 204 7.00 -9.88 0.84
C ARG A 204 7.24 -8.84 1.93
N TYR A 205 7.99 -7.76 1.62
CA TYR A 205 8.41 -6.76 2.60
C TYR A 205 7.47 -5.55 2.69
N ALA A 206 6.56 -5.38 1.72
CA ALA A 206 5.63 -4.25 1.68
C ALA A 206 4.84 -4.05 3.00
N GLY A 207 4.39 -5.13 3.64
CA GLY A 207 3.66 -5.05 4.91
C GLY A 207 4.55 -4.59 6.06
N LEU A 208 5.75 -5.17 6.19
CA LEU A 208 6.70 -4.80 7.24
C LEU A 208 7.16 -3.35 7.10
N LEU A 209 7.53 -2.93 5.89
CA LEU A 209 7.91 -1.54 5.60
C LEU A 209 6.78 -0.56 5.91
N PHE A 210 5.54 -0.94 5.61
CA PHE A 210 4.38 -0.12 5.93
C PHE A 210 4.18 0.02 7.45
N GLY A 211 4.30 -1.07 8.21
CA GLY A 211 4.23 -1.05 9.67
C GLY A 211 5.34 -0.20 10.31
N LEU A 212 6.56 -0.30 9.79
CA LEU A 212 7.70 0.52 10.23
C LEU A 212 7.51 2.01 9.88
N LEU A 213 6.95 2.33 8.70
CA LEU A 213 6.62 3.71 8.34
C LEU A 213 5.53 4.29 9.24
N LEU A 214 4.53 3.49 9.59
CA LEU A 214 3.49 3.89 10.55
C LEU A 214 4.10 4.13 11.94
N LEU A 215 4.99 3.24 12.41
CA LEU A 215 5.70 3.44 13.67
C LEU A 215 6.55 4.72 13.64
N ALA A 216 7.27 4.98 12.56
CA ALA A 216 8.09 6.19 12.44
C ALA A 216 7.25 7.47 12.34
N GLY A 217 6.08 7.43 11.68
CA GLY A 217 5.26 8.62 11.43
C GLY A 217 4.23 8.92 12.51
N ALA A 218 3.64 7.89 13.14
CA ALA A 218 2.57 8.00 14.12
C ALA A 218 2.93 7.36 15.47
N GLY A 219 4.01 6.57 15.55
CA GLY A 219 4.45 5.98 16.80
C GLY A 219 4.90 7.02 17.81
N THR A 220 5.55 8.11 17.38
CA THR A 220 6.00 9.19 18.28
C THR A 220 4.85 9.94 18.94
N THR A 221 3.70 10.04 18.28
CA THR A 221 2.52 10.70 18.85
C THR A 221 1.77 9.81 19.83
N VAL A 222 1.85 8.49 19.66
CA VAL A 222 1.17 7.51 20.52
C VAL A 222 2.06 7.06 21.68
N ILE A 223 3.36 6.93 21.41
CA ILE A 223 4.40 6.48 22.33
C ILE A 223 5.28 7.71 22.64
N SER A 224 4.80 8.54 23.55
CA SER A 224 5.58 9.66 24.10
C SER A 224 6.04 9.32 25.51
N SER A 225 7.29 9.65 25.83
CA SER A 225 7.84 9.65 27.19
C SER A 225 7.04 10.52 28.15
N ASP A 226 6.40 11.56 27.61
CA ASP A 226 5.74 12.59 28.40
C ASP A 226 4.31 12.18 28.77
N ASN A 227 3.83 11.06 28.24
CA ASN A 227 2.53 10.55 28.59
C ASN A 227 2.63 9.87 29.99
N PRO A 228 1.94 10.42 31.00
CA PRO A 228 2.06 9.99 32.38
C PRO A 228 1.64 8.53 32.58
N ASP A 229 0.79 7.98 31.71
CA ASP A 229 0.38 6.57 31.75
C ASP A 229 1.60 5.66 31.48
N PHE A 230 2.53 6.04 30.60
CA PHE A 230 3.75 5.24 30.35
C PHE A 230 4.79 5.37 31.47
N ALA A 231 4.88 6.54 32.10
CA ALA A 231 5.82 6.78 33.19
C ALA A 231 5.39 6.13 34.51
N ARG A 232 4.07 6.03 34.77
CA ARG A 232 3.55 5.43 36.01
C ARG A 232 3.35 3.92 35.92
N ILE A 233 3.02 3.38 34.75
CA ILE A 233 2.52 2.01 34.65
C ILE A 233 3.61 1.04 34.19
N GLY A 234 4.37 0.48 35.14
CA GLY A 234 5.30 -0.63 34.91
C GLY A 234 6.61 -0.21 34.22
N PHE A 235 7.25 -1.15 33.51
CA PHE A 235 8.57 -0.93 32.90
C PHE A 235 8.45 -0.15 31.57
N PRO A 236 8.92 1.12 31.49
CA PRO A 236 8.65 2.00 30.35
C PRO A 236 9.11 1.42 29.01
N VAL A 237 10.30 0.82 28.98
CA VAL A 237 10.87 0.22 27.77
C VAL A 237 10.00 -0.94 27.26
N LEU A 238 9.44 -1.76 28.15
CA LEU A 238 8.58 -2.86 27.73
C LEU A 238 7.27 -2.34 27.12
N ASN A 239 6.66 -1.32 27.72
CA ASN A 239 5.46 -0.70 27.16
C ASN A 239 5.73 -0.12 25.78
N VAL A 240 6.81 0.68 25.64
CA VAL A 240 7.25 1.24 24.35
C VAL A 240 7.41 0.13 23.31
N LEU A 241 8.09 -0.97 23.65
CA LEU A 241 8.28 -2.10 22.73
C LEU A 241 6.97 -2.79 22.35
N MET A 242 6.06 -2.98 23.31
CA MET A 242 4.77 -3.64 23.07
C MET A 242 3.86 -2.81 22.17
N PHE A 243 3.74 -1.51 22.42
CA PHE A 243 2.96 -0.61 21.56
C PHE A 243 3.63 -0.42 20.20
N ALA A 244 4.97 -0.35 20.13
CA ALA A 244 5.68 -0.33 18.86
C ALA A 244 5.42 -1.59 18.03
N ALA A 245 5.39 -2.77 18.68
CA ALA A 245 5.11 -4.03 18.03
C ALA A 245 3.71 -4.07 17.39
N ILE A 246 2.71 -3.37 17.95
CA ILE A 246 1.37 -3.25 17.36
C ILE A 246 1.43 -2.59 15.97
N PHE A 247 2.16 -1.48 15.82
CA PHE A 247 2.33 -0.80 14.52
C PHE A 247 3.03 -1.70 13.50
N VAL A 248 4.11 -2.36 13.92
CA VAL A 248 4.87 -3.27 13.07
C VAL A 248 4.01 -4.46 12.66
N ALA A 249 3.20 -5.02 13.56
CA ALA A 249 2.29 -6.13 13.28
C ALA A 249 1.10 -5.73 12.39
N PHE A 250 0.58 -4.51 12.55
CA PHE A 250 -0.51 -3.99 11.73
C PHE A 250 -0.16 -4.03 10.23
N GLY A 251 1.06 -3.71 9.86
CA GLY A 251 1.51 -3.64 8.46
C GLY A 251 1.37 -4.96 7.66
N PRO A 252 2.02 -6.06 8.08
CA PRO A 252 1.82 -7.38 7.49
C PRO A 252 0.36 -7.84 7.54
N LEU A 253 -0.34 -7.55 8.64
CA LEU A 253 -1.74 -7.94 8.82
C LEU A 253 -2.65 -7.27 7.80
N VAL A 254 -2.58 -5.95 7.64
CA VAL A 254 -3.42 -5.22 6.68
C VAL A 254 -3.14 -5.65 5.24
N VAL A 255 -1.88 -5.92 4.87
CA VAL A 255 -1.53 -6.41 3.54
C VAL A 255 -2.04 -7.84 3.30
N ALA A 256 -1.99 -8.70 4.32
CA ALA A 256 -2.53 -10.05 4.23
C ALA A 256 -4.05 -10.05 4.07
N VAL A 257 -4.76 -9.23 4.86
CA VAL A 257 -6.22 -9.09 4.77
C VAL A 257 -6.61 -8.43 3.44
N GLU A 258 -5.92 -7.38 3.00
CA GLU A 258 -6.15 -6.71 1.71
C GLU A 258 -6.14 -7.69 0.56
N ARG A 259 -5.11 -8.55 0.47
CA ARG A 259 -5.02 -9.58 -0.56
C ARG A 259 -6.15 -10.60 -0.47
N ARG A 260 -6.54 -10.98 0.74
CA ARG A 260 -7.60 -11.97 0.95
C ARG A 260 -8.97 -11.39 0.56
N VAL A 261 -9.22 -10.13 0.88
CA VAL A 261 -10.45 -9.41 0.50
C VAL A 261 -10.47 -9.16 -1.00
N ASP A 262 -9.37 -8.69 -1.60
CA ASP A 262 -9.28 -8.43 -3.04
C ASP A 262 -9.54 -9.70 -3.87
N ARG A 263 -8.94 -10.83 -3.50
CA ARG A 263 -9.17 -12.13 -4.16
C ARG A 263 -10.61 -12.62 -4.07
N ARG A 264 -11.33 -12.26 -3.00
CA ARG A 264 -12.72 -12.67 -2.77
C ARG A 264 -13.72 -11.71 -3.41
N MET A 265 -13.33 -10.46 -3.65
CA MET A 265 -14.20 -9.51 -4.33
C MET A 265 -14.28 -9.82 -5.83
N PRO A 266 -15.48 -9.94 -6.42
CA PRO A 266 -15.66 -10.17 -7.85
C PRO A 266 -15.31 -8.92 -8.69
N GLU A 267 -14.60 -9.10 -9.80
CA GLU A 267 -14.27 -7.99 -10.71
C GLU A 267 -15.56 -7.36 -11.26
N LEU A 268 -15.69 -6.03 -11.09
CA LEU A 268 -16.82 -5.26 -11.60
C LEU A 268 -16.68 -5.01 -13.10
N ARG A 269 -16.85 -6.08 -13.91
CA ARG A 269 -16.87 -5.97 -15.38
C ARG A 269 -18.26 -5.53 -15.84
N LEU A 270 -18.38 -4.30 -16.31
CA LEU A 270 -19.61 -3.67 -16.86
C LEU A 270 -20.19 -4.34 -18.14
N GLY A 271 -19.66 -5.48 -18.58
CA GLY A 271 -20.02 -6.12 -19.86
C GLY A 271 -20.69 -7.51 -19.77
N GLY A 272 -20.90 -8.05 -18.56
CA GLY A 272 -21.55 -9.37 -18.42
C GLY A 272 -23.05 -9.28 -18.10
N PRO A 273 -23.83 -10.36 -18.31
CA PRO A 273 -25.25 -10.38 -17.98
C PRO A 273 -25.49 -9.96 -16.52
N TRP A 274 -26.44 -9.04 -16.33
CA TRP A 274 -26.79 -8.43 -15.06
C TRP A 274 -27.40 -9.48 -14.11
N ARG A 275 -26.55 -10.19 -13.37
CA ARG A 275 -27.01 -11.06 -12.29
C ARG A 275 -27.30 -10.19 -11.05
N PRO A 276 -28.44 -10.36 -10.36
CA PRO A 276 -28.81 -9.56 -9.19
C PRO A 276 -27.74 -9.56 -8.09
N ALA A 277 -27.00 -10.66 -7.94
CA ALA A 277 -25.85 -10.75 -7.03
C ALA A 277 -24.75 -9.70 -7.30
N ARG A 278 -24.54 -9.29 -8.56
CA ARG A 278 -23.56 -8.25 -8.91
C ARG A 278 -24.03 -6.86 -8.52
N LEU A 279 -25.33 -6.57 -8.70
CA LEU A 279 -25.93 -5.31 -8.27
C LEU A 279 -25.86 -5.18 -6.75
N LEU A 280 -26.17 -6.24 -6.02
CA LEU A 280 -26.05 -6.27 -4.57
C LEU A 280 -24.60 -6.06 -4.11
N GLY A 281 -23.64 -6.70 -4.79
CA GLY A 281 -22.21 -6.49 -4.53
C GLY A 281 -21.75 -5.06 -4.81
N MET A 282 -22.20 -4.44 -5.90
CA MET A 282 -21.92 -3.02 -6.19
C MET A 282 -22.54 -2.09 -5.14
N LEU A 283 -23.78 -2.37 -4.72
CA LEU A 283 -24.45 -1.59 -3.69
C LEU A 283 -23.70 -1.70 -2.35
N ALA A 284 -23.30 -2.90 -1.95
CA ALA A 284 -22.51 -3.12 -0.74
C ALA A 284 -21.17 -2.38 -0.79
N VAL A 285 -20.46 -2.43 -1.93
CA VAL A 285 -19.22 -1.66 -2.16
C VAL A 285 -19.47 -0.16 -2.04
N LEU A 286 -20.56 0.35 -2.62
CA LEU A 286 -20.93 1.76 -2.57
C LEU A 286 -21.27 2.22 -1.15
N VAL A 287 -22.07 1.42 -0.43
CA VAL A 287 -22.50 1.72 0.94
C VAL A 287 -21.30 1.66 1.89
N ILE A 288 -20.49 0.60 1.85
CA ILE A 288 -19.30 0.46 2.71
C ILE A 288 -18.27 1.55 2.37
N GLY A 289 -18.01 1.79 1.08
CA GLY A 289 -17.11 2.85 0.64
C GLY A 289 -17.61 4.24 1.04
N GLY A 290 -18.92 4.47 0.97
CA GLY A 290 -19.57 5.71 1.41
C GLY A 290 -19.51 5.89 2.92
N LEU A 291 -19.80 4.85 3.71
CA LEU A 291 -19.72 4.89 5.17
C LEU A 291 -18.29 5.18 5.64
N ALA A 292 -17.30 4.67 4.92
CA ALA A 292 -15.89 4.91 5.23
C ALA A 292 -15.39 6.30 4.85
N LEU A 293 -16.15 7.07 4.08
CA LEU A 293 -15.90 8.50 3.97
C LEU A 293 -16.21 9.22 5.28
N LEU A 294 -17.08 8.69 6.15
CA LEU A 294 -17.39 9.32 7.45
C LEU A 294 -16.17 9.47 8.35
N PRO A 295 -15.38 8.42 8.66
CA PRO A 295 -14.17 8.58 9.46
C PRO A 295 -13.12 9.45 8.77
N LEU A 296 -13.03 9.42 7.44
CA LEU A 296 -12.15 10.32 6.70
C LEU A 296 -12.61 11.78 6.83
N THR A 297 -13.91 12.06 6.72
CA THR A 297 -14.47 13.40 6.94
C THR A 297 -14.30 13.84 8.38
N MET A 298 -14.48 12.93 9.34
CA MET A 298 -14.22 13.19 10.74
C MET A 298 -12.75 13.50 10.96
N LEU A 299 -11.81 12.78 10.34
CA LEU A 299 -10.39 13.12 10.41
C LEU A 299 -10.11 14.51 9.81
N VAL A 300 -10.66 14.82 8.64
CA VAL A 300 -10.46 16.12 7.98
C VAL A 300 -11.06 17.29 8.78
N ILE A 301 -12.14 17.06 9.53
CA ILE A 301 -12.80 18.07 10.35
C ILE A 301 -12.17 18.14 11.76
N ALA A 302 -11.94 17.00 12.39
CA ALA A 302 -11.42 16.90 13.75
C ALA A 302 -9.93 17.20 13.84
N ALA A 303 -9.13 16.86 12.83
CA ALA A 303 -7.69 17.17 12.84
C ALA A 303 -7.40 18.67 12.98
N PRO A 304 -8.04 19.60 12.23
CA PRO A 304 -7.84 21.02 12.45
C PRO A 304 -8.42 21.51 13.79
N ILE A 305 -9.50 20.92 14.29
CA ILE A 305 -10.05 21.27 15.61
C ILE A 305 -9.07 20.86 16.72
N GLN A 306 -8.55 19.64 16.67
CA GLN A 306 -7.58 19.14 17.63
C GLN A 306 -6.26 19.90 17.50
N ALA A 307 -5.78 20.17 16.29
CA ALA A 307 -4.59 21.01 16.07
C ALA A 307 -4.80 22.42 16.63
N GLY A 308 -6.01 22.98 16.51
CA GLY A 308 -6.37 24.26 17.11
C GLY A 308 -6.38 24.21 18.63
N HIS A 309 -6.96 23.17 19.22
CA HIS A 309 -6.93 22.95 20.67
C HIS A 309 -5.50 22.80 21.20
N PHE A 310 -4.70 21.97 20.52
CA PHE A 310 -3.29 21.76 20.84
C PHE A 310 -2.49 23.06 20.71
N ALA A 311 -2.74 23.86 19.67
CA ALA A 311 -2.10 25.17 19.52
C ALA A 311 -2.51 26.15 20.63
N ILE A 312 -3.76 26.10 21.10
CA ILE A 312 -4.23 26.95 22.20
C ILE A 312 -3.62 26.50 23.54
N GLU A 313 -3.54 25.20 23.81
CA GLU A 313 -2.89 24.65 25.00
C GLU A 313 -1.37 24.88 24.98
N MET A 314 -0.72 24.76 23.82
CA MET A 314 0.71 25.03 23.65
C MET A 314 1.07 26.51 23.56
N VAL A 315 0.11 27.41 23.32
CA VAL A 315 0.33 28.85 23.56
C VAL A 315 0.22 29.18 25.05
N ARG A 316 -0.44 28.31 25.83
CA ARG A 316 -0.58 28.44 27.28
C ARG A 316 0.57 27.78 28.06
N ALA A 317 1.10 26.66 27.57
CA ALA A 317 2.32 26.05 28.06
C ALA A 317 3.51 26.74 27.38
N GLU A 318 4.56 27.11 28.10
CA GLU A 318 5.69 27.88 27.55
C GLU A 318 6.55 27.10 26.52
N ASP A 319 6.15 25.89 26.12
CA ASP A 319 6.90 24.97 25.25
C ASP A 319 6.56 25.10 23.76
N LEU A 320 6.88 26.28 23.22
CA LEU A 320 6.84 26.56 21.77
C LEU A 320 7.66 25.56 20.94
N ARG A 321 8.70 24.98 21.53
CA ARG A 321 9.62 24.05 20.85
C ARG A 321 8.93 22.74 20.50
N ASP A 322 8.16 22.17 21.41
CA ASP A 322 7.48 20.90 21.16
C ASP A 322 6.33 21.08 20.17
N ALA A 323 5.68 22.25 20.20
CA ALA A 323 4.65 22.62 19.24
C ALA A 323 5.19 22.63 17.80
N LEU A 324 6.33 23.29 17.61
CA LEU A 324 7.00 23.36 16.30
C LEU A 324 7.45 21.97 15.84
N THR A 325 7.87 21.11 16.77
CA THR A 325 8.34 19.76 16.49
C THR A 325 7.21 18.87 15.97
N HIS A 326 6.06 18.87 16.65
CA HIS A 326 4.88 18.10 16.24
C HIS A 326 4.27 18.64 14.94
N ALA A 327 4.16 19.97 14.82
CA ALA A 327 3.67 20.62 13.61
C ALA A 327 4.56 20.31 12.40
N ALA A 328 5.89 20.36 12.57
CA ALA A 328 6.84 19.97 11.54
C ALA A 328 6.68 18.50 11.16
N GLY A 329 6.62 17.58 12.14
CA GLY A 329 6.42 16.15 11.89
C GLY A 329 5.15 15.84 11.09
N LEU A 330 4.03 16.47 11.47
CA LEU A 330 2.76 16.34 10.77
C LEU A 330 2.84 16.91 9.34
N LEU A 331 3.45 18.08 9.17
CA LEU A 331 3.59 18.73 7.87
C LEU A 331 4.48 17.90 6.93
N ILE A 332 5.59 17.36 7.46
CA ILE A 332 6.48 16.43 6.76
C ILE A 332 5.71 15.20 6.32
N PHE A 333 4.96 14.57 7.24
CA PHE A 333 4.16 13.39 6.95
C PHE A 333 3.11 13.67 5.87
N LEU A 334 2.34 14.75 5.99
CA LEU A 334 1.33 15.13 4.99
C LEU A 334 1.96 15.44 3.63
N THR A 335 3.11 16.10 3.62
CA THR A 335 3.85 16.40 2.39
C THR A 335 4.34 15.11 1.71
N LEU A 336 4.89 14.17 2.47
CA LEU A 336 5.32 12.85 1.98
C LEU A 336 4.13 11.99 1.51
N ALA A 337 3.05 11.94 2.28
CA ALA A 337 1.91 11.07 2.03
C ALA A 337 1.01 11.58 0.88
N ILE A 338 0.87 12.89 0.71
CA ILE A 338 -0.07 13.50 -0.25
C ILE A 338 0.68 14.17 -1.41
N GLY A 339 1.72 14.94 -1.10
CA GLY A 339 2.46 15.71 -2.08
C GLY A 339 3.25 14.83 -3.05
N LEU A 340 3.88 13.76 -2.56
CA LEU A 340 4.72 12.90 -3.41
C LEU A 340 3.91 12.10 -4.44
N PRO A 341 2.73 11.52 -4.11
CA PRO A 341 1.82 10.96 -5.10
C PRO A 341 1.32 12.00 -6.12
N LEU A 342 0.96 13.20 -5.68
CA LEU A 342 0.48 14.27 -6.58
C LEU A 342 1.58 14.73 -7.55
N ALA A 343 2.79 14.96 -7.05
CA ALA A 343 3.95 15.35 -7.85
C ALA A 343 4.29 14.28 -8.89
N ARG A 344 4.16 12.99 -8.54
CA ARG A 344 4.37 11.88 -9.49
C ARG A 344 3.24 11.73 -10.49
N ALA A 345 1.98 11.88 -10.06
CA ALA A 345 0.84 11.87 -10.96
C ALA A 345 1.00 12.95 -12.02
N ALA A 346 1.44 14.16 -11.63
CA ALA A 346 1.76 15.26 -12.53
C ALA A 346 2.91 14.95 -13.51
N ARG A 347 3.90 14.12 -13.14
CA ARG A 347 4.99 13.68 -14.02
C ARG A 347 4.58 12.59 -15.02
N THR A 348 3.39 11.99 -14.91
CA THR A 348 2.97 10.99 -15.90
C THR A 348 2.50 11.67 -17.20
N PRO A 349 3.06 11.31 -18.37
CA PRO A 349 2.74 11.98 -19.64
C PRO A 349 1.27 11.85 -20.03
N ARG A 350 0.58 10.80 -19.54
CA ARG A 350 -0.86 10.61 -19.72
C ARG A 350 -1.69 11.63 -18.95
N LEU A 351 -1.34 11.92 -17.69
CA LEU A 351 -2.04 12.92 -16.90
C LEU A 351 -1.74 14.32 -17.43
N ALA A 352 -0.49 14.60 -17.80
CA ALA A 352 -0.11 15.86 -18.43
C ALA A 352 -0.89 16.11 -19.73
N ALA A 353 -1.00 15.11 -20.61
CA ALA A 353 -1.80 15.19 -21.84
C ALA A 353 -3.32 15.32 -21.57
N HIS A 354 -3.80 14.83 -20.43
CA HIS A 354 -5.20 14.97 -20.03
C HIS A 354 -5.47 16.37 -19.45
N LEU A 355 -4.64 16.85 -18.52
CA LEU A 355 -4.73 18.18 -17.90
C LEU A 355 -4.52 19.31 -18.91
N ALA A 356 -3.66 19.11 -19.92
CA ALA A 356 -3.47 20.04 -21.03
C ALA A 356 -4.76 20.28 -21.83
N ARG A 357 -5.69 19.32 -21.87
CA ARG A 357 -7.00 19.50 -22.53
C ARG A 357 -7.96 20.40 -21.74
N TYR A 358 -7.70 20.62 -20.45
CA TYR A 358 -8.57 21.39 -19.56
C TYR A 358 -8.05 22.82 -19.29
N ARG A 359 -7.03 23.31 -20.02
CA ARG A 359 -6.44 24.65 -19.86
C ARG A 359 -6.01 25.00 -18.42
N ILE A 360 -5.60 24.00 -17.65
CA ILE A 360 -4.96 24.23 -16.34
C ILE A 360 -3.56 24.83 -16.60
N PRO A 361 -3.14 25.89 -15.89
CA PRO A 361 -1.96 26.69 -16.25
C PRO A 361 -0.67 25.87 -16.42
N ALA A 362 0.08 26.19 -17.48
CA ALA A 362 1.30 25.52 -17.95
C ALA A 362 2.43 25.40 -16.90
N ALA A 363 2.35 26.15 -15.80
CA ALA A 363 3.28 26.08 -14.68
C ALA A 363 3.35 24.66 -14.07
N PHE A 364 2.22 23.92 -14.04
CA PHE A 364 2.16 22.55 -13.53
C PHE A 364 2.86 21.51 -14.45
N ALA A 365 2.94 21.78 -15.76
CA ALA A 365 3.50 20.85 -16.76
C ALA A 365 5.03 20.99 -16.93
N SER A 366 5.62 22.10 -16.49
CA SER A 366 7.02 22.44 -16.75
C SER A 366 8.06 21.72 -15.88
N GLY A 367 7.65 20.86 -14.94
CA GLY A 367 8.56 20.15 -14.04
C GLY A 367 9.26 21.01 -12.97
N ARG A 368 9.10 22.34 -12.98
CA ARG A 368 9.76 23.25 -12.01
C ARG A 368 9.28 23.09 -10.56
N TYR A 369 8.05 22.64 -10.35
CA TYR A 369 7.55 22.32 -9.01
C TYR A 369 8.06 20.97 -8.49
N ALA A 370 8.50 20.09 -9.38
CA ALA A 370 9.01 18.78 -9.01
C ALA A 370 10.36 18.88 -8.29
N THR A 371 11.24 19.79 -8.70
CA THR A 371 12.52 20.08 -8.01
C THR A 371 12.30 20.83 -6.69
N ALA A 372 11.42 21.83 -6.65
CA ALA A 372 11.10 22.52 -5.39
C ALA A 372 10.47 21.57 -4.36
N PHE A 373 9.62 20.65 -4.83
CA PHE A 373 9.01 19.61 -4.00
C PHE A 373 10.02 18.56 -3.53
N ASP A 374 10.93 18.08 -4.41
CA ASP A 374 11.99 17.13 -4.03
C ASP A 374 12.95 17.75 -2.99
N ILE A 375 13.23 19.06 -3.07
CA ILE A 375 14.02 19.80 -2.06
C ILE A 375 13.26 19.90 -0.73
N LEU A 376 11.97 20.26 -0.77
CA LEU A 376 11.13 20.31 0.43
C LEU A 376 11.06 18.93 1.11
N LEU A 377 10.92 17.85 0.32
CA LEU A 377 10.90 16.47 0.81
C LEU A 377 12.21 16.08 1.52
N LEU A 378 13.36 16.45 0.94
CA LEU A 378 14.68 16.17 1.49
C LEU A 378 14.88 16.92 2.81
N LEU A 379 14.53 18.21 2.85
CA LEU A 379 14.59 19.05 4.05
C LEU A 379 13.66 18.53 5.15
N SER A 380 12.47 18.09 4.77
CA SER A 380 11.50 17.44 5.65
C SER A 380 12.03 16.15 6.28
N LEU A 381 12.65 15.27 5.49
CA LEU A 381 13.24 14.02 5.99
C LEU A 381 14.45 14.27 6.90
N LEU A 382 15.29 15.25 6.57
CA LEU A 382 16.44 15.64 7.40
C LEU A 382 15.98 16.24 8.74
N ALA A 383 14.95 17.09 8.73
CA ALA A 383 14.37 17.65 9.94
C ALA A 383 13.73 16.57 10.83
N GLY A 384 12.93 15.66 10.25
CA GLY A 384 12.34 14.55 11.00
C GLY A 384 13.37 13.58 11.58
N GLY A 385 14.44 13.28 10.84
CA GLY A 385 15.54 12.45 11.32
C GLY A 385 16.33 13.08 12.47
N ALA A 386 16.58 14.39 12.41
CA ALA A 386 17.25 15.12 13.48
C ALA A 386 16.40 15.15 14.78
N LEU A 387 15.09 15.29 14.66
CA LEU A 387 14.16 15.29 15.79
C LEU A 387 14.03 13.91 16.43
N LEU A 388 13.96 12.83 15.63
CA LEU A 388 13.99 11.46 16.15
C LEU A 388 15.30 11.14 16.89
N LEU A 389 16.44 11.61 16.38
CA LEU A 389 17.72 11.41 17.04
C LEU A 389 17.80 12.16 18.37
N SER A 390 17.25 13.38 18.43
CA SER A 390 17.17 14.18 19.66
C SER A 390 16.32 13.48 20.72
N GLY A 391 15.11 13.05 20.38
CA GLY A 391 14.22 12.37 21.33
C GLY A 391 14.79 11.04 21.85
N VAL A 392 15.51 10.29 21.02
CA VAL A 392 16.19 9.05 21.47
C VAL A 392 17.35 9.34 22.42
N ILE A 393 18.09 10.44 22.20
CA ILE A 393 19.17 10.85 23.11
C ILE A 393 18.59 11.26 24.46
N ASP A 394 17.47 12.00 24.47
CA ASP A 394 16.82 12.45 25.71
C ASP A 394 16.15 11.31 26.50
N ILE A 395 15.75 10.22 25.86
CA ILE A 395 15.20 9.02 26.53
C ILE A 395 16.31 8.15 27.15
N VAL A 396 17.53 8.20 26.61
CA VAL A 396 18.68 7.38 27.05
C VAL A 396 19.53 8.10 28.11
N ALA A 397 19.52 9.43 28.11
CA ALA A 397 20.13 10.27 29.14
C ALA A 397 19.25 10.33 30.40
#